data_AF-A0A7C4UM59-F1
#
_entry.id   AF-A0A7C4UM59-F1
#
_cell.length_a   1.000
_cell.length_b   1.000
_cell.length_c   1.000
_cell.angle_alpha   90.00
_cell.angle_beta   90.00
_cell.angle_gamma   90.00
#
_symmetry.space_group_name_H-M   'P 1'
#
loop_
_entity.id
_entity.type
_entity.pdbx_description
1 polymer ?
#
loop_
_entity_poly.entity_id
_entity_poly.type
_entity_poly.pdbx_seq_one_letter_code
_entity_poly.pdbx_strand_id
1 'polypeptide(L)'
;MSLTNYEKQSLIDLANSARAHAYVPYSKYPVGASLRTKTGKIYTGVNIENAAYPQTMCAERVAIFKAVSEGEREFEVIVVATDNGGSP
;
A
#
# COMPACT_ATOMS: atom_id res chain seq x y z
N MET A 1 0.56 -16.20 -13.98
CA MET A 1 1.30 -15.50 -15.04
C MET A 1 2.32 -14.60 -14.37
N SER A 2 3.47 -14.36 -15.01
CA SER A 2 4.43 -13.36 -14.50
C SER A 2 3.97 -11.98 -14.96
N LEU A 3 3.96 -11.00 -14.05
CA LEU A 3 3.66 -9.61 -14.37
C LEU A 3 4.67 -9.07 -15.39
N THR A 4 4.18 -8.33 -16.39
CA THR A 4 5.04 -7.58 -17.31
C THR A 4 5.78 -6.46 -16.58
N ASN A 5 6.89 -5.99 -17.15
CA ASN A 5 7.61 -4.84 -16.59
C ASN A 5 6.74 -3.58 -16.52
N TYR A 6 5.84 -3.40 -17.50
CA TYR A 6 4.88 -2.29 -17.51
C TYR A 6 3.89 -2.37 -16.34
N GLU A 7 3.32 -3.56 -16.09
CA GLU A 7 2.40 -3.76 -14.95
C GLU A 7 3.11 -3.54 -13.61
N LYS A 8 4.35 -4.02 -13.47
CA LYS A 8 5.15 -3.77 -12.27
C LYS A 8 5.39 -2.28 -12.07
N GLN A 9 5.79 -1.56 -13.12
CA GLN A 9 6.03 -0.12 -13.05
C GLN A 9 4.75 0.63 -12.67
N SER A 10 3.60 0.29 -13.27
CA SER A 10 2.32 0.90 -12.93
C SER A 10 1.95 0.71 -11.46
N LEU A 11 2.18 -0.47 -10.89
CA LEU A 11 1.94 -0.72 -9.46
C LEU A 11 2.89 0.09 -8.57
N ILE A 12 4.16 0.23 -8.97
CA ILE A 12 5.15 1.09 -8.28
C ILE A 12 4.71 2.54 -8.29
N ASP A 13 4.28 3.06 -9.44
CA ASP A 13 3.85 4.45 -9.60
C ASP A 13 2.59 4.73 -8.74
N LEU A 14 1.68 3.75 -8.65
CA LEU A 14 0.50 3.84 -7.78
C LEU A 14 0.87 3.87 -6.29
N ALA A 15 1.81 3.02 -5.85
CA ALA A 15 2.26 3.02 -4.45
C ALA A 15 2.97 4.33 -4.09
N ASN A 16 3.85 4.82 -4.99
CA ASN A 16 4.52 6.12 -4.83
C ASN A 16 3.53 7.28 -4.78
N SER A 17 2.52 7.29 -5.65
CA SER A 17 1.49 8.34 -5.68
C SER A 17 0.62 8.30 -4.42
N ALA A 18 0.21 7.10 -3.98
CA ALA A 18 -0.60 6.94 -2.77
C ALA A 18 0.08 7.52 -1.53
N ARG A 19 1.41 7.38 -1.42
CA ARG A 19 2.23 7.87 -0.30
C ARG A 19 2.01 9.34 0.04
N ALA A 20 1.66 10.18 -0.93
CA ALA A 20 1.36 11.60 -0.71
C ALA A 20 0.15 11.85 0.22
N HIS A 21 -0.69 10.83 0.45
CA HIS A 21 -1.88 10.90 1.31
C HIS A 21 -1.65 10.33 2.72
N ALA A 22 -0.42 9.92 3.06
CA ALA A 22 -0.11 9.36 4.36
C ALA A 22 -0.38 10.36 5.50
N TYR A 23 -1.05 9.90 6.56
CA TYR A 23 -1.25 10.69 7.78
C TYR A 23 -0.18 10.31 8.79
N VAL A 24 0.94 11.04 8.77
CA VAL A 24 2.16 10.70 9.53
C VAL A 24 2.68 11.85 10.39
N PRO A 25 1.87 12.45 11.28
CA PRO A 25 2.30 13.61 12.05
C PRO A 25 3.38 13.29 13.10
N TYR A 26 3.64 12.03 13.46
CA TYR A 26 4.60 11.65 14.50
C TYR A 26 5.94 11.25 13.91
N SER A 27 6.01 10.21 13.07
CA SER A 27 7.28 9.75 12.49
C SER A 27 7.78 10.61 11.33
N LYS A 28 6.86 11.32 10.65
CA LYS A 28 7.12 12.01 9.37
C LYS A 28 7.62 11.07 8.28
N TYR A 29 7.31 9.77 8.37
CA TYR A 29 7.76 8.76 7.45
C TYR A 29 6.58 8.22 6.61
N PRO A 30 6.31 8.81 5.43
CA PRO A 30 5.17 8.40 4.61
C PRO A 30 5.48 7.09 3.88
N VAL A 31 4.53 6.17 3.91
CA VAL A 31 4.59 4.87 3.21
C VAL A 31 3.33 4.72 2.37
N GLY A 32 3.51 4.30 1.11
CA GLY A 32 2.40 3.97 0.21
C GLY A 32 2.42 2.51 -0.18
N ALA A 33 1.25 1.94 -0.45
CA ALA A 33 1.11 0.58 -0.94
C ALA A 33 0.09 0.50 -2.09
N SER A 34 0.33 -0.41 -3.02
CA SER A 34 -0.62 -0.83 -4.05
C SER A 34 -0.73 -2.36 -4.07
N LEU A 35 -1.96 -2.86 -4.01
CA LEU A 35 -2.27 -4.29 -3.96
C LEU A 35 -3.07 -4.66 -5.19
N ARG A 36 -2.57 -5.59 -5.99
CA ARG A 36 -3.31 -6.20 -7.11
C ARG A 36 -3.88 -7.55 -6.67
N THR A 37 -5.18 -7.72 -6.87
CA THR A 37 -5.91 -8.97 -6.58
C THR A 37 -5.80 -9.96 -7.74
N LYS A 38 -6.19 -11.22 -7.52
CA LYS A 38 -6.26 -12.23 -8.61
C LYS A 38 -7.27 -11.87 -9.70
N THR A 39 -8.28 -11.04 -9.39
CA THR A 39 -9.26 -10.54 -10.36
C THR A 39 -8.74 -9.32 -11.16
N GLY A 40 -7.53 -8.84 -10.85
CA GLY A 40 -6.91 -7.69 -11.51
C GLY A 40 -7.30 -6.33 -10.90
N LYS A 41 -8.22 -6.29 -9.92
CA LYS A 41 -8.54 -5.04 -9.20
C LYS A 41 -7.36 -4.58 -8.36
N ILE A 42 -7.20 -3.26 -8.26
CA ILE A 42 -6.11 -2.63 -7.52
C ILE A 42 -6.66 -1.81 -6.34
N TYR A 43 -6.04 -1.98 -5.18
CA TYR A 43 -6.36 -1.23 -3.96
C TYR A 43 -5.10 -0.55 -3.43
N THR A 44 -5.22 0.73 -3.10
CA THR A 44 -4.11 1.50 -2.51
C THR A 44 -4.29 1.70 -1.01
N GLY A 45 -3.17 1.84 -0.32
CA GLY A 45 -3.12 2.13 1.11
C GLY A 45 -1.96 3.06 1.46
N VAL A 46 -2.08 3.68 2.63
CA VAL A 46 -1.05 4.55 3.22
C VAL A 46 -0.94 4.24 4.70
N ASN A 47 0.20 4.54 5.31
CA ASN A 47 0.26 4.49 6.76
C ASN A 47 -0.54 5.65 7.38
N ILE A 48 -1.21 5.34 8.49
CA ILE A 48 -2.08 6.24 9.24
C ILE A 48 -1.66 6.12 10.70
N GLU A 49 -1.01 7.15 11.21
CA GLU A 49 -0.52 7.16 12.57
C GLU A 49 -1.59 7.63 13.56
N ASN A 50 -1.40 7.21 14.81
CA ASN A 50 -2.25 7.62 15.92
C ASN A 50 -1.38 7.98 17.13
N ALA A 51 -1.84 8.92 17.98
CA ALA A 51 -1.17 9.27 19.22
C ALA A 51 -0.99 8.05 20.15
N ALA A 52 -1.99 7.16 20.16
CA ALA A 52 -1.84 5.83 20.72
C ALA A 52 -1.10 4.95 19.70
N TYR A 53 0.23 4.93 19.75
CA TYR A 53 1.09 4.29 18.74
C TYR A 53 0.69 2.85 18.35
N PRO A 54 0.19 1.99 19.26
CA PRO A 54 -0.28 0.66 18.88
C PRO A 54 -1.48 0.64 17.91
N GLN A 55 -2.20 1.76 17.75
CA GLN A 55 -3.32 1.92 16.82
C GLN A 55 -2.89 2.39 15.43
N THR A 56 -1.60 2.66 15.22
CA THR A 56 -1.06 3.01 13.90
C THR A 56 -1.30 1.87 12.91
N MET A 57 -1.72 2.24 11.70
CA MET A 57 -1.95 1.33 10.59
C MET A 57 -0.84 1.50 9.55
N CYS A 58 -0.25 0.39 9.09
CA CYS A 58 0.73 0.41 8.00
C CYS A 58 0.01 0.48 6.64
N ALA A 59 0.71 0.93 5.60
CA ALA A 59 0.14 1.10 4.26
C ALA A 59 -0.41 -0.21 3.68
N GLU A 60 0.29 -1.30 3.92
CA GLU A 60 -0.03 -2.65 3.48
C GLU A 60 -1.33 -3.14 4.13
N ARG A 61 -1.46 -2.93 5.45
CA ARG A 61 -2.68 -3.28 6.19
C ARG A 61 -3.88 -2.51 5.64
N VAL A 62 -3.72 -1.22 5.36
CA VAL A 62 -4.79 -0.40 4.76
C VAL A 62 -5.18 -0.91 3.37
N ALA A 63 -4.21 -1.22 2.50
CA ALA A 63 -4.48 -1.73 1.16
C ALA A 63 -5.20 -3.10 1.20
N ILE A 64 -4.73 -4.02 2.05
CA ILE A 64 -5.32 -5.35 2.22
C ILE A 64 -6.72 -5.24 2.82
N PHE A 65 -6.91 -4.43 3.87
CA PHE A 65 -8.20 -4.33 4.55
C PHE A 65 -9.24 -3.70 3.64
N LYS A 66 -8.87 -2.72 2.81
CA LYS A 66 -9.72 -2.17 1.77
C LYS A 66 -10.12 -3.24 0.74
N ALA A 67 -9.19 -4.03 0.23
CA ALA A 67 -9.53 -5.11 -0.69
C ALA A 67 -10.47 -6.14 -0.05
N VAL A 68 -10.19 -6.53 1.19
CA VAL A 68 -11.01 -7.49 1.96
C VAL A 68 -12.42 -6.96 2.22
N SER A 69 -12.57 -5.67 2.56
CA SER A 69 -13.89 -5.06 2.76
C SER A 69 -14.71 -5.03 1.47
N GLU A 70 -14.06 -4.95 0.31
CA GLU A 70 -14.68 -4.99 -1.02
C GLU A 70 -14.89 -6.42 -1.56
N GLY A 71 -14.75 -7.43 -0.69
CA GLY A 71 -15.04 -8.83 -0.99
C GLY A 71 -13.89 -9.64 -1.58
N GLU A 72 -12.71 -9.04 -1.76
CA GLU A 72 -11.54 -9.75 -2.31
C GLU A 72 -10.92 -10.69 -1.26
N ARG A 73 -10.51 -11.87 -1.69
CA ARG A 73 -9.88 -12.89 -0.82
C ARG A 73 -8.60 -13.46 -1.38
N GLU A 74 -8.29 -13.19 -2.64
CA GLU A 74 -7.10 -13.71 -3.32
C GLU A 74 -6.27 -12.58 -3.90
N PHE A 75 -4.98 -12.59 -3.59
CA PHE A 75 -4.05 -11.52 -3.94
C PHE A 75 -2.96 -12.02 -4.88
N GLU A 76 -2.56 -11.18 -5.83
CA GLU A 76 -1.50 -11.50 -6.79
C GLU A 76 -0.16 -10.91 -6.36
N VAL A 77 -0.13 -9.61 -6.06
CA VAL A 77 1.09 -8.89 -5.70
C VAL A 77 0.76 -7.66 -4.85
N ILE A 78 1.65 -7.31 -3.94
CA ILE A 78 1.65 -6.01 -3.25
C ILE A 78 2.97 -5.31 -3.50
N VAL A 79 2.91 -4.00 -3.78
CA VAL A 79 4.07 -3.12 -3.84
C VAL A 79 4.00 -2.17 -2.66
N VAL A 80 5.14 -1.96 -2.01
CA VAL A 80 5.31 -1.05 -0.88
C VAL A 80 6.39 -0.04 -1.26
N ALA A 81 6.09 1.24 -1.05
CA ALA A 81 6.95 2.34 -1.42
C ALA A 81 7.28 3.22 -0.21
N THR A 82 8.57 3.36 0.05
CA THR A 82 9.16 4.26 1.05
C THR A 82 10.11 5.24 0.38
N ASP A 83 10.48 6.33 1.05
CA ASP A 83 11.28 7.38 0.41
C ASP A 83 12.73 6.96 0.12
N ASN A 84 13.26 6.06 0.95
CA ASN A 84 14.65 5.60 0.89
C ASN A 84 14.79 4.11 0.56
N GLY A 85 13.71 3.42 0.19
CA GLY A 85 13.71 1.98 0.00
C GLY A 85 13.95 1.19 1.30
N GLY A 86 13.85 1.85 2.46
CA GLY A 86 13.90 1.19 3.76
C GLY A 86 12.74 0.22 3.91
N SER A 87 13.03 -0.96 4.45
CA SER A 87 11.99 -1.90 4.86
C SER A 87 11.19 -1.30 6.02
N PRO A 88 9.86 -1.19 5.91
CA PRO A 88 9.01 -0.74 7.01
C PRO A 88 8.97 -1.74 8.17
#